data_AF-A0A952XCS4-F1
#
_entry.id   AF-A0A952XCS4-F1
#
_cell.length_a   1.000
_cell.length_b   1.000
_cell.length_c   1.000
_cell.angle_alpha   90.00
_cell.angle_beta   90.00
_cell.angle_gamma   90.00
#
_symmetry.space_group_name_H-M   'P 1'
#
loop_
_entity.id
_entity.type
_entity.pdbx_description
1 polymer ?
#
loop_
_entity_poly.entity_id
_entity_poly.type
_entity_poly.pdbx_seq_one_letter_code
_entity_poly.pdbx_strand_id
1 'polypeptide(L)'
;MKGTTPLDAIQPVCGSRGGELIARCVVESGTSSYYTAIKDATDEPVLKQIAANIAADEFRHYKLFYDRFNALDEAKPSVFARIRVALGRISEADDDELACAYYAANTPADGSVPYERELFAKAYEKRALGLYRRQHVERLISMVAKAAGLKPQGMPMRAVSALAWRYWRFRNWRLSSAAV
;
A
#
# COMPACT_ATOMS: atom_id res chain seq x y z
N MET A 1 -10.89 27.33 -16.86
CA MET A 1 -10.59 27.97 -15.56
C MET A 1 -10.58 26.87 -14.50
N LYS A 2 -9.43 26.64 -13.86
CA LYS A 2 -9.27 25.66 -12.77
C LYS A 2 -10.07 26.16 -11.55
N GLY A 3 -11.02 25.37 -11.09
CA GLY A 3 -11.73 25.63 -9.85
C GLY A 3 -10.81 25.31 -8.67
N THR A 4 -10.48 26.33 -7.89
CA THR A 4 -9.86 26.22 -6.57
C THR A 4 -10.84 25.50 -5.65
N THR A 5 -10.51 24.28 -5.24
CA THR A 5 -11.20 23.57 -4.16
C THR A 5 -11.02 24.36 -2.86
N PRO A 6 -12.08 24.70 -2.13
CA PRO A 6 -11.95 25.38 -0.83
C PRO A 6 -11.17 24.50 0.14
N LEU A 7 -10.12 25.06 0.76
CA LEU A 7 -9.23 24.36 1.70
C LEU A 7 -9.90 23.97 3.03
N ASP A 8 -11.14 24.42 3.28
CA ASP A 8 -11.82 24.28 4.58
C ASP A 8 -12.89 23.18 4.63
N ALA A 9 -12.99 22.34 3.61
CA ALA A 9 -13.79 21.12 3.68
C ALA A 9 -13.04 19.98 2.99
N ILE A 10 -12.23 19.24 3.75
CA ILE A 10 -11.77 17.92 3.33
C ILE A 10 -13.01 17.01 3.31
N GLN A 11 -13.79 17.11 2.24
CA GLN A 11 -14.85 16.16 1.94
C GLN A 11 -14.19 14.78 1.86
N PRO A 12 -14.75 13.75 2.52
CA PRO A 12 -14.17 12.41 2.46
C PRO A 12 -14.10 11.97 1.00
N VAL A 13 -12.88 11.75 0.48
CA VAL A 13 -12.66 11.30 -0.90
C VAL A 13 -13.33 9.93 -1.13
N CYS A 14 -13.45 9.13 -0.06
CA CYS A 14 -14.13 7.83 -0.03
C CYS A 14 -15.60 7.90 0.42
N GLY A 15 -16.30 9.01 0.20
CA GLY A 15 -17.77 9.15 0.34
C GLY A 15 -18.34 9.13 1.77
N SER A 16 -17.56 8.73 2.78
CA SER A 16 -17.92 8.87 4.20
C SER A 16 -16.65 8.98 5.06
N ARG A 17 -16.76 9.55 6.26
CA ARG A 17 -15.65 9.64 7.21
C ARG A 17 -15.16 8.26 7.63
N GLY A 18 -16.08 7.31 7.85
CA GLY A 18 -15.72 5.89 8.04
C GLY A 18 -14.97 5.29 6.85
N GLY A 19 -15.39 5.58 5.61
CA GLY A 19 -14.69 5.15 4.40
C GLY A 19 -13.27 5.70 4.31
N GLU A 20 -13.09 6.99 4.58
CA GLU A 20 -11.77 7.64 4.60
C GLU A 20 -10.82 7.00 5.63
N LEU A 21 -11.30 6.68 6.83
CA LEU A 21 -10.47 6.01 7.85
C LEU A 21 -10.06 4.59 7.41
N ILE A 22 -10.93 3.85 6.73
CA ILE A 22 -10.58 2.55 6.14
C ILE A 22 -9.55 2.72 5.01
N ALA A 23 -9.74 3.71 4.13
CA ALA A 23 -8.80 4.01 3.07
C ALA A 23 -7.39 4.29 3.61
N ARG A 24 -7.29 5.09 4.68
CA ARG A 24 -6.02 5.34 5.37
C ARG A 24 -5.43 4.08 5.99
N CYS A 25 -6.24 3.25 6.65
CA CYS A 25 -5.75 1.96 7.17
C CYS A 25 -5.11 1.10 6.07
N VAL A 26 -5.66 1.10 4.85
CA VAL A 26 -5.09 0.35 3.72
C VAL A 26 -3.75 0.93 3.30
N VAL A 27 -3.64 2.25 3.14
CA VAL A 27 -2.38 2.94 2.81
C VAL A 27 -1.31 2.61 3.85
N GLU A 28 -1.59 2.83 5.14
CA GLU A 28 -0.62 2.60 6.21
C GLU A 28 -0.20 1.13 6.32
N SER A 29 -1.12 0.20 6.07
CA SER A 29 -0.79 -1.22 6.04
C SER A 29 0.15 -1.58 4.89
N GLY A 30 -0.04 -0.98 3.72
CA GLY A 30 0.83 -1.13 2.55
C GLY A 30 2.23 -0.60 2.84
N THR A 31 2.33 0.64 3.33
CA THR A 31 3.60 1.29 3.65
C THR A 31 4.35 0.57 4.77
N SER A 32 3.66 0.19 5.86
CA SER A 32 4.25 -0.61 6.95
C SER A 32 4.81 -1.94 6.44
N SER A 33 4.05 -2.64 5.57
CA SER A 33 4.50 -3.90 4.97
C SER A 33 5.71 -3.70 4.05
N TYR A 34 5.74 -2.61 3.28
CA TYR A 34 6.83 -2.31 2.35
C TYR A 34 8.15 -2.04 3.08
N TYR A 35 8.13 -1.15 4.08
CA TYR A 35 9.33 -0.88 4.88
C TYR A 35 9.76 -2.07 5.73
N THR A 36 8.83 -2.92 6.17
CA THR A 36 9.19 -4.20 6.79
C THR A 36 9.94 -5.11 5.80
N ALA A 37 9.51 -5.14 4.53
CA ALA A 37 10.19 -5.92 3.48
C ALA A 37 11.60 -5.38 3.18
N ILE A 38 11.78 -4.06 3.10
CA ILE A 38 13.10 -3.42 2.97
C ILE A 38 14.01 -3.81 4.15
N LYS A 39 13.50 -3.65 5.38
CA LYS A 39 14.22 -3.98 6.63
C LYS A 39 14.70 -5.44 6.66
N ASP A 40 13.86 -6.38 6.22
CA ASP A 40 14.16 -7.82 6.22
C ASP A 40 15.07 -8.25 5.04
N ALA A 41 15.19 -7.41 4.00
CA ALA A 41 15.97 -7.70 2.79
C ALA A 41 17.36 -7.06 2.78
N THR A 42 17.56 -5.93 3.48
CA THR A 42 18.86 -5.24 3.52
C THR A 42 19.81 -5.82 4.56
N ASP A 43 21.11 -5.84 4.26
CA ASP A 43 22.19 -6.10 5.23
C ASP A 43 22.82 -4.82 5.76
N GLU A 44 22.59 -3.67 5.11
CA GLU A 44 23.12 -2.38 5.54
C GLU A 44 22.42 -1.92 6.83
N PRO A 45 23.18 -1.72 7.93
CA PRO A 45 22.61 -1.50 9.26
C PRO A 45 21.79 -0.21 9.41
N VAL A 46 22.20 0.89 8.75
CA VAL A 46 21.52 2.19 8.89
C VAL A 46 20.16 2.16 8.19
N LEU A 47 20.11 1.66 6.95
CA LEU A 47 18.88 1.46 6.19
C LEU A 47 17.94 0.50 6.89
N LYS A 48 18.47 -0.58 7.50
CA LYS A 48 17.68 -1.50 8.33
C LYS A 48 17.00 -0.75 9.47
N GLN A 49 17.72 0.10 10.19
CA GLN A 49 17.18 0.88 11.30
C GLN A 49 16.13 1.89 10.84
N ILE A 50 16.40 2.63 9.76
CA ILE A 50 15.46 3.60 9.19
C ILE A 50 14.17 2.90 8.75
N ALA A 51 14.27 1.81 7.99
CA ALA A 51 13.12 1.05 7.53
C ALA A 51 12.33 0.44 8.71
N ALA A 52 13.00 0.00 9.77
CA ALA A 52 12.33 -0.47 10.98
C ALA A 52 11.52 0.63 11.67
N ASN A 53 12.09 1.84 11.78
CA ASN A 53 11.43 2.98 12.41
C ASN A 53 10.20 3.43 11.61
N ILE A 54 10.35 3.58 10.29
CA ILE A 54 9.23 3.95 9.41
C ILE A 54 8.14 2.89 9.49
N ALA A 55 8.47 1.60 9.36
CA ALA A 55 7.47 0.53 9.45
C ALA A 55 6.70 0.53 10.78
N ALA A 56 7.36 0.90 11.89
CA ALA A 56 6.76 1.02 13.20
C ALA A 56 5.82 2.24 13.30
N ASP A 57 6.20 3.37 12.72
CA ASP A 57 5.36 4.58 12.67
C ASP A 57 4.12 4.34 11.82
N GLU A 58 4.24 3.72 10.64
CA GLU A 58 3.07 3.39 9.82
C GLU A 58 2.14 2.38 10.51
N PHE A 59 2.70 1.48 11.32
CA PHE A 59 1.86 0.61 12.16
C PHE A 59 1.10 1.39 13.24
N ARG A 60 1.71 2.43 13.83
CA ARG A 60 1.03 3.33 14.78
C ARG A 60 -0.03 4.18 14.08
N HIS A 61 0.24 4.67 12.86
CA HIS A 61 -0.75 5.38 12.04
C HIS A 61 -1.94 4.48 11.72
N TYR A 62 -1.71 3.24 11.27
CA TYR A 62 -2.76 2.25 11.08
C TYR A 62 -3.61 2.10 12.34
N LYS A 63 -2.98 1.91 13.50
CA LYS A 63 -3.69 1.75 14.78
C LYS A 63 -4.53 2.98 15.10
N LEU A 64 -3.97 4.19 14.92
CA LEU A 64 -4.70 5.44 15.12
C LEU A 64 -5.97 5.50 14.27
N PHE A 65 -5.87 5.27 12.96
CA PHE A 65 -7.03 5.31 12.08
C PHE A 65 -8.05 4.22 12.40
N TYR A 66 -7.59 3.02 12.72
CA TYR A 66 -8.45 1.91 13.10
C TYR A 66 -9.20 2.18 14.42
N ASP A 67 -8.52 2.72 15.43
CA ASP A 67 -9.12 3.08 16.71
C ASP A 67 -10.14 4.22 16.51
N ARG A 68 -9.81 5.22 15.69
CA ARG A 68 -10.75 6.30 15.33
C ARG A 68 -11.96 5.80 14.57
N PHE A 69 -11.78 4.85 13.66
CA PHE A 69 -12.88 4.20 12.95
C PHE A 69 -13.83 3.48 13.92
N ASN A 70 -13.26 2.80 14.91
CA ASN A 70 -14.05 2.09 15.92
C ASN A 70 -14.76 3.02 16.89
N ALA A 71 -14.19 4.19 17.17
CA ALA A 71 -14.75 5.23 18.03
C ALA A 71 -15.69 6.21 17.30
N LEU A 72 -16.05 5.96 16.04
CA LEU A 72 -17.05 6.77 15.34
C LEU A 72 -18.42 6.62 16.01
N ASP A 73 -19.01 7.76 16.37
CA ASP A 73 -20.37 7.86 16.91
C ASP A 73 -21.46 7.78 15.81
N GLU A 74 -21.06 7.82 14.54
CA GLU A 74 -21.93 7.66 13.38
C GLU A 74 -22.12 6.19 12.96
N ALA A 75 -23.14 5.94 12.13
CA ALA A 75 -23.37 4.63 11.54
C ALA A 75 -22.16 4.20 10.69
N LYS A 76 -21.47 3.14 11.14
CA LYS A 76 -20.30 2.62 10.43
C LYS A 76 -20.70 2.04 9.06
N PRO A 77 -19.87 2.19 8.01
CA PRO A 77 -20.12 1.56 6.73
C PRO A 77 -20.31 0.05 6.87
N SER A 78 -21.16 -0.54 6.02
CA SER A 78 -21.32 -1.99 5.94
C SER A 78 -20.01 -2.67 5.54
N VAL A 79 -19.83 -3.95 5.88
CA VAL A 79 -18.63 -4.73 5.50
C VAL A 79 -18.39 -4.66 3.99
N PHE A 80 -19.44 -4.74 3.17
CA PHE A 80 -19.32 -4.64 1.72
C PHE A 80 -18.81 -3.26 1.25
N ALA A 81 -19.28 -2.18 1.87
CA ALA A 81 -18.77 -0.84 1.57
C ALA A 81 -17.30 -0.71 1.96
N ARG A 82 -16.88 -1.27 3.11
CA ARG A 82 -15.47 -1.27 3.54
C ARG A 82 -14.57 -2.06 2.59
N ILE A 83 -15.03 -3.23 2.13
CA ILE A 83 -14.29 -4.02 1.13
C ILE A 83 -14.14 -3.23 -0.16
N ARG A 84 -15.19 -2.56 -0.64
CA ARG A 84 -15.12 -1.74 -1.85
C ARG A 84 -14.10 -0.61 -1.72
N VAL A 85 -14.11 0.11 -0.60
CA VAL A 85 -13.12 1.16 -0.30
C VAL A 85 -11.71 0.59 -0.27
N ALA A 86 -11.51 -0.54 0.40
CA ALA A 86 -10.20 -1.17 0.49
C ALA A 86 -9.66 -1.60 -0.88
N LEU A 87 -10.51 -2.22 -1.72
CA LEU A 87 -10.14 -2.60 -3.08
C LEU A 87 -9.86 -1.39 -3.96
N GLY A 88 -10.67 -0.33 -3.86
CA GLY A 88 -10.44 0.93 -4.57
C GLY A 88 -9.08 1.53 -4.24
N ARG A 89 -8.71 1.62 -2.96
CA ARG A 89 -7.40 2.14 -2.56
C ARG A 89 -6.22 1.26 -2.95
N ILE A 90 -6.40 -0.07 -2.99
CA ILE A 90 -5.36 -0.96 -3.53
C ILE A 90 -5.15 -0.70 -5.02
N SER A 91 -6.22 -0.45 -5.78
CA SER A 91 -6.15 -0.17 -7.21
C SER A 91 -5.56 1.21 -7.51
N GLU A 92 -5.79 2.20 -6.65
CA GLU A 92 -5.25 3.57 -6.79
C GLU A 92 -3.77 3.67 -6.40
N ALA A 93 -3.23 2.70 -5.66
CA ALA A 93 -1.83 2.67 -5.27
C ALA A 93 -0.85 2.43 -6.45
N ASP A 94 -1.36 2.20 -7.67
CA ASP A 94 -0.60 2.02 -8.92
C ASP A 94 -0.26 3.38 -9.58
N ASP A 95 0.10 4.37 -8.75
CA ASP A 95 0.09 5.80 -9.08
C ASP A 95 1.37 6.28 -9.83
N ASP A 96 1.20 7.33 -10.63
CA ASP A 96 2.25 8.08 -11.34
C ASP A 96 3.35 8.59 -10.40
N GLU A 97 3.01 8.78 -9.13
CA GLU A 97 3.94 9.22 -8.09
C GLU A 97 5.11 8.25 -7.90
N LEU A 98 4.86 6.94 -7.89
CA LEU A 98 5.91 5.93 -7.69
C LEU A 98 6.81 5.82 -8.93
N ALA A 99 6.22 5.97 -10.12
CA ALA A 99 6.96 6.01 -11.37
C ALA A 99 7.85 7.25 -11.46
N CYS A 100 7.32 8.44 -11.12
CA CYS A 100 8.07 9.69 -11.04
C CYS A 100 9.21 9.61 -10.01
N ALA A 101 8.95 9.07 -8.81
CA ALA A 101 9.95 8.93 -7.77
C ALA A 101 11.09 7.99 -8.21
N TYR A 102 10.75 6.87 -8.86
CA TYR A 102 11.75 5.96 -9.40
C TYR A 102 12.57 6.61 -10.50
N TYR A 103 11.93 7.29 -11.46
CA TYR A 103 12.61 8.04 -12.51
C TYR A 103 13.61 9.02 -11.91
N ALA A 104 13.15 9.95 -11.07
CA ALA A 104 13.98 10.98 -10.46
C ALA A 104 15.18 10.43 -9.67
N ALA A 105 15.02 9.26 -9.02
CA ALA A 105 16.09 8.64 -8.25
C ALA A 105 17.07 7.78 -9.07
N ASN A 106 16.70 7.37 -10.29
CA ASN A 106 17.47 6.39 -11.07
C ASN A 106 17.89 6.90 -12.46
N THR A 107 17.53 8.12 -12.86
CA THR A 107 17.96 8.74 -14.12
C THR A 107 18.81 9.99 -13.89
N PRO A 108 19.73 10.31 -14.81
CA PRO A 108 20.47 11.58 -14.77
C PRO A 108 19.53 12.80 -14.84
N ALA A 109 19.90 13.87 -14.15
CA ALA A 109 19.14 15.13 -14.14
C ALA A 109 19.38 16.00 -15.39
N ASP A 110 20.20 15.55 -16.33
CA ASP A 110 20.57 16.28 -17.56
C ASP A 110 19.51 16.21 -18.67
N GLY A 111 18.42 15.46 -18.45
CA GLY A 111 17.33 15.29 -19.42
C GLY A 111 17.63 14.30 -20.54
N SER A 112 18.72 13.52 -20.44
CA SER A 112 19.09 12.50 -21.43
C SER A 112 18.10 11.34 -21.53
N VAL A 113 17.35 11.06 -20.45
CA VAL A 113 16.35 10.00 -20.40
C VAL A 113 14.96 10.64 -20.29
N PRO A 114 14.04 10.47 -21.26
CA PRO A 114 12.69 11.00 -21.15
C PRO A 114 11.86 10.24 -20.11
N TYR A 115 10.93 10.94 -19.44
CA TYR A 115 10.02 10.30 -18.50
C TYR A 115 8.96 9.47 -19.24
N GLU A 116 8.92 8.16 -18.95
CA GLU A 116 7.91 7.23 -19.43
C GLU A 116 7.27 6.49 -18.24
N ARG A 117 6.05 6.92 -17.88
CA ARG A 117 5.33 6.42 -16.69
C ARG A 117 5.26 4.90 -16.61
N GLU A 118 4.83 4.22 -17.68
CA GLU A 118 4.64 2.76 -17.64
C GLU A 118 5.97 2.00 -17.48
N LEU A 119 7.05 2.51 -18.09
CA LEU A 119 8.39 1.94 -17.95
C LEU A 119 8.88 2.05 -16.50
N PHE A 120 8.85 3.26 -15.93
CA PHE A 120 9.36 3.50 -14.58
C PHE A 120 8.46 2.90 -13.49
N ALA A 121 7.14 2.83 -13.71
CA ALA A 121 6.22 2.07 -12.86
C ALA A 121 6.61 0.59 -12.80
N LYS A 122 6.82 -0.06 -13.95
CA LYS A 122 7.26 -1.47 -14.01
C LYS A 122 8.64 -1.68 -13.39
N ALA A 123 9.56 -0.74 -13.59
CA ALA A 123 10.90 -0.79 -13.00
C ALA A 123 10.84 -0.71 -11.46
N TYR A 124 10.04 0.21 -10.93
CA TYR A 124 9.75 0.31 -9.50
C TYR A 124 9.10 -0.97 -8.98
N GLU A 125 8.02 -1.43 -9.62
CA GLU A 125 7.28 -2.63 -9.20
C GLU A 125 8.18 -3.86 -9.16
N LYS A 126 9.03 -4.05 -10.18
CA LYS A 126 10.00 -5.15 -10.23
C LYS A 126 10.94 -5.14 -9.02
N ARG A 127 11.47 -3.97 -8.63
CA ARG A 127 12.31 -3.87 -7.43
C ARG A 127 11.50 -4.09 -6.15
N ALA A 128 10.35 -3.44 -6.02
CA ALA A 128 9.53 -3.51 -4.82
C ALA A 128 9.03 -4.94 -4.54
N LEU A 129 8.46 -5.62 -5.54
CA LEU A 129 7.94 -6.99 -5.37
C LEU A 129 9.05 -7.99 -5.04
N GLY A 130 10.28 -7.77 -5.53
CA GLY A 130 11.44 -8.61 -5.23
C GLY A 130 11.82 -8.65 -3.74
N LEU A 131 11.43 -7.64 -2.96
CA LEU A 131 11.69 -7.58 -1.52
C LEU A 131 10.68 -8.39 -0.69
N TYR A 132 9.50 -8.66 -1.24
CA TYR A 132 8.42 -9.29 -0.48
C TYR A 132 8.65 -10.79 -0.27
N ARG A 133 8.53 -11.21 0.99
CA ARG A 133 8.42 -12.60 1.41
C ARG A 133 6.97 -12.89 1.79
N ARG A 134 6.60 -14.17 1.80
CA ARG A 134 5.25 -14.63 2.15
C ARG A 134 4.69 -14.00 3.42
N GLN A 135 5.52 -13.89 4.46
CA GLN A 135 5.14 -13.31 5.75
C GLN A 135 4.72 -11.83 5.66
N HIS A 136 5.32 -11.05 4.73
CA HIS A 136 4.97 -9.64 4.51
C HIS A 136 3.58 -9.54 3.90
N VAL A 137 3.31 -10.35 2.87
CA VAL A 137 2.00 -10.42 2.19
C VAL A 137 0.91 -10.90 3.14
N GLU A 138 1.18 -11.93 3.95
CA GLU A 138 0.24 -12.44 4.96
C GLU A 138 -0.10 -11.37 6.00
N ARG A 139 0.89 -10.62 6.49
CA ARG A 139 0.68 -9.52 7.44
C ARG A 139 -0.16 -8.40 6.83
N LEU A 140 0.17 -7.96 5.60
CA LEU A 140 -0.59 -6.95 4.86
C LEU A 140 -2.06 -7.36 4.73
N ILE A 141 -2.32 -8.58 4.25
CA ILE A 141 -3.69 -9.09 4.06
C ILE A 141 -4.44 -9.15 5.39
N SER A 142 -3.78 -9.58 6.47
CA SER A 142 -4.39 -9.60 7.80
C SER A 142 -4.80 -8.20 8.27
N MET A 143 -3.95 -7.19 8.05
CA MET A 143 -4.24 -5.80 8.43
C MET A 143 -5.38 -5.20 7.61
N VAL A 144 -5.37 -5.41 6.30
CA VAL A 144 -6.43 -4.95 5.38
C VAL A 144 -7.75 -5.66 5.69
N ALA A 145 -7.73 -6.99 5.89
CA ALA A 145 -8.91 -7.75 6.26
C ALA A 145 -9.54 -7.24 7.57
N LYS A 146 -8.71 -6.99 8.59
CA LYS A 146 -9.16 -6.43 9.87
C LYS A 146 -9.81 -5.06 9.70
N ALA A 147 -9.23 -4.18 8.89
CA ALA A 147 -9.82 -2.87 8.58
C ALA A 147 -11.15 -3.01 7.82
N ALA A 148 -11.22 -3.94 6.87
CA ALA A 148 -12.44 -4.24 6.12
C ALA A 148 -13.57 -4.87 6.97
N GLY A 149 -13.29 -5.25 8.23
CA GLY A 149 -14.24 -5.91 9.12
C GLY A 149 -14.33 -7.43 8.93
N LEU A 150 -13.33 -8.02 8.28
CA LEU A 150 -13.21 -9.47 8.09
C LEU A 150 -12.36 -10.09 9.21
N LYS A 151 -12.62 -11.36 9.54
CA LYS A 151 -11.80 -12.10 10.50
C LYS A 151 -10.45 -12.43 9.84
N PRO A 152 -9.32 -11.91 10.36
CA PRO A 152 -8.00 -12.15 9.77
C PRO A 152 -7.45 -13.56 10.05
N GLN A 153 -8.08 -14.30 10.97
CA GLN A 153 -7.66 -15.63 11.38
C GLN A 153 -8.74 -16.65 10.99
N GLY A 154 -8.38 -17.65 10.20
CA GLY A 154 -9.28 -18.72 9.77
C GLY A 154 -8.88 -19.37 8.44
N MET A 155 -9.48 -20.53 8.14
CA MET A 155 -9.23 -21.29 6.90
C MET A 155 -9.46 -20.47 5.61
N PRO A 156 -10.54 -19.67 5.49
CA PRO A 156 -10.75 -18.84 4.30
C PRO A 156 -9.64 -17.80 4.09
N MET A 157 -9.17 -17.17 5.18
CA MET A 157 -8.10 -16.17 5.09
C MET A 157 -6.76 -16.81 4.69
N ARG A 158 -6.47 -18.03 5.17
CA ARG A 158 -5.28 -18.78 4.73
C ARG A 158 -5.31 -19.06 3.23
N ALA A 159 -6.48 -19.39 2.68
CA ALA A 159 -6.65 -19.59 1.24
C ALA A 159 -6.44 -18.27 0.46
N VAL A 160 -7.03 -17.16 0.94
CA VAL A 160 -6.83 -15.82 0.34
C VAL A 160 -5.36 -15.43 0.35
N SER A 161 -4.67 -15.58 1.49
CA SER A 161 -3.25 -15.26 1.58
C SER A 161 -2.38 -16.15 0.69
N ALA A 162 -2.71 -17.44 0.55
CA ALA A 162 -2.01 -18.35 -0.35
C ALA A 162 -2.22 -17.96 -1.83
N LEU A 163 -3.44 -17.60 -2.21
CA LEU A 163 -3.75 -17.12 -3.57
C LEU A 163 -3.05 -15.80 -3.88
N ALA A 164 -3.10 -14.85 -2.95
CA ALA A 164 -2.42 -13.57 -3.07
C ALA A 164 -0.91 -13.76 -3.20
N TRP A 165 -0.30 -14.67 -2.41
CA TRP A 165 1.12 -14.99 -2.54
C TRP A 165 1.45 -15.64 -3.89
N ARG A 166 0.61 -16.54 -4.39
CA ARG A 166 0.78 -17.13 -5.73
C ARG A 166 0.70 -16.06 -6.82
N TYR A 167 -0.26 -15.15 -6.72
CA TYR A 167 -0.39 -14.02 -7.62
C TYR A 167 0.83 -13.10 -7.56
N TRP A 168 1.32 -12.79 -6.36
CA TRP A 168 2.53 -11.98 -6.14
C TRP A 168 3.76 -12.61 -6.80
N ARG A 169 3.97 -13.93 -6.60
CA ARG A 169 5.07 -14.66 -7.25
C ARG A 169 4.94 -14.66 -8.78
N PHE A 170 3.72 -14.81 -9.29
CA PHE A 170 3.45 -14.80 -10.72
C PHE A 170 3.72 -13.41 -11.34
N ARG A 171 3.26 -12.33 -10.70
CA ARG A 171 3.58 -10.94 -11.09
C ARG A 171 5.08 -10.70 -11.08
N ASN A 172 5.76 -11.07 -9.99
CA ASN A 172 7.21 -10.91 -9.88
C ASN A 172 7.97 -11.70 -10.97
N TRP A 173 7.54 -12.93 -11.27
CA TRP A 173 8.13 -13.72 -12.35
C TRP A 173 7.91 -13.10 -13.74
N ARG A 174 6.70 -12.59 -14.03
CA ARG A 174 6.40 -11.90 -15.28
C ARG A 174 7.26 -10.64 -15.46
N LEU A 175 7.40 -9.83 -14.41
CA LEU A 175 8.22 -8.61 -14.43
C LEU A 175 9.72 -8.91 -14.48
N SER A 176 10.15 -10.02 -13.87
CA SER A 176 11.55 -10.48 -13.98
C SER A 176 11.89 -10.96 -15.39
N SER A 177 10.90 -11.51 -16.11
CA SER A 177 11.06 -12.00 -17.49
C SER A 177 10.93 -10.88 -18.54
N ALA A 178 10.29 -9.76 -18.18
CA ALA A 178 10.31 -8.54 -18.98
C ALA A 178 11.66 -7.85 -18.80
N ALA A 179 12.39 -7.64 -19.91
CA ALA A 179 13.51 -6.72 -19.93
C ALA A 179 12.93 -5.31 -19.69
N VAL A 180 13.32 -4.71 -18.56
CA VAL A 180 13.06 -3.33 -18.19
C VAL A 180 14.42 -2.69 -17.98
#